data_AF-A0A496A5E8-F1
#
_entry.id   AF-A0A496A5E8-F1
#
_cell.length_a   1.000
_cell.length_b   1.000
_cell.length_c   1.000
_cell.angle_alpha   90.00
_cell.angle_beta   90.00
_cell.angle_gamma   90.00
#
_symmetry.space_group_name_H-M   'P 1'
#
loop_
_entity.id
_entity.type
_entity.pdbx_description
1 polymer ?
#
loop_
_entity_poly.entity_id
_entity_poly.type
_entity_poly.pdbx_seq_one_letter_code
_entity_poly.pdbx_strand_id
1 'polypeptide(L)'
;MRESVELVIRGVHLLAAIVWFGGVIFSTFVVMPILQRNLPPQNLLAIHNRFRVLIRLMIHVLLTTGAMVFFIVAWNNGFFTGNANNDFRSYMIAFVAKLAAFGVMALFWGLYSSLYRRHLEIAPPDVDAQSNHNLYINVWKNLMLIAGLIVFALALLLKN
;
A
#
# COMPACT_ATOMS: atom_id res chain seq x y z
N MET A 1 -18.77 -22.49 -11.56
CA MET A 1 -18.37 -21.18 -12.13
C MET A 1 -18.25 -20.08 -11.07
N ARG A 2 -19.26 -19.81 -10.24
CA ARG A 2 -19.23 -18.72 -9.24
C ARG A 2 -18.05 -18.81 -8.27
N GLU A 3 -17.77 -20.00 -7.74
CA GLU A 3 -16.65 -20.24 -6.83
C GLU A 3 -15.28 -20.02 -7.49
N SER A 4 -15.13 -20.45 -8.75
CA SER A 4 -13.89 -20.26 -9.53
C SER A 4 -13.60 -18.77 -9.76
N VAL A 5 -14.63 -17.97 -10.05
CA VAL A 5 -14.49 -16.51 -10.22
C VAL A 5 -14.08 -15.84 -8.91
N GLU A 6 -14.70 -16.22 -7.79
CA GLU A 6 -14.34 -15.69 -6.47
C GLU A 6 -12.90 -16.03 -6.08
N LEU A 7 -12.46 -17.25 -6.35
CA LEU A 7 -11.08 -17.68 -6.12
C LEU A 7 -10.07 -16.87 -6.94
N VAL A 8 -10.38 -16.61 -8.22
CA VAL A 8 -9.55 -15.76 -9.09
C VAL A 8 -9.46 -14.33 -8.54
N ILE A 9 -10.58 -13.73 -8.15
CA ILE A 9 -10.59 -12.37 -7.58
C ILE A 9 -9.73 -12.30 -6.32
N ARG A 10 -9.88 -13.27 -5.41
CA ARG A 10 -9.06 -13.37 -4.19
C ARG A 10 -7.58 -13.57 -4.51
N GLY A 11 -7.27 -14.39 -5.51
CA GLY A 11 -5.90 -14.60 -5.98
C GLY A 11 -5.26 -13.33 -6.54
N VAL A 12 -5.98 -12.60 -7.40
CA VAL A 12 -5.53 -11.31 -7.94
C VAL A 12 -5.36 -10.28 -6.82
N HIS A 13 -6.28 -10.22 -5.87
CA HIS A 13 -6.18 -9.34 -4.70
C HIS A 13 -4.91 -9.64 -3.88
N LEU A 14 -4.66 -10.93 -3.60
CA LEU A 14 -3.49 -11.35 -2.84
C LEU A 14 -2.18 -11.05 -3.58
N LEU A 15 -2.12 -11.32 -4.89
CA LEU A 15 -0.94 -10.99 -5.70
C LEU A 15 -0.69 -9.48 -5.71
N ALA A 16 -1.73 -8.67 -5.90
CA ALA A 16 -1.62 -7.22 -5.83
C ALA A 16 -1.15 -6.75 -4.45
N ALA A 17 -1.60 -7.39 -3.38
CA ALA A 17 -1.16 -7.08 -2.01
C ALA A 17 0.32 -7.38 -1.83
N ILE A 18 0.79 -8.54 -2.30
CA ILE A 18 2.20 -8.95 -2.23
C ILE A 18 3.07 -7.98 -3.03
N VAL A 19 2.70 -7.68 -4.27
CA VAL A 19 3.47 -6.78 -5.14
C VAL A 19 3.47 -5.36 -4.58
N TRP A 20 2.35 -4.89 -4.05
CA TRP A 20 2.24 -3.56 -3.46
C TRP A 20 3.06 -3.45 -2.17
N PHE A 21 2.72 -4.25 -1.16
CA PHE A 21 3.34 -4.19 0.15
C PHE A 21 4.82 -4.57 0.09
N GLY A 22 5.10 -5.75 -0.49
CA GLY A 22 6.45 -6.26 -0.66
C GLY A 22 7.28 -5.37 -1.57
N GLY A 23 6.71 -4.87 -2.67
CA GLY A 23 7.38 -3.95 -3.57
C GLY A 23 7.76 -2.63 -2.90
N VAL A 24 6.86 -2.02 -2.11
CA VAL A 24 7.18 -0.78 -1.38
C VAL A 24 8.29 -1.01 -0.35
N ILE A 25 8.24 -2.10 0.41
CA ILE A 25 9.30 -2.42 1.38
C ILE A 25 10.63 -2.67 0.64
N PHE A 26 10.63 -3.57 -0.35
CA PHE A 26 11.84 -3.90 -1.11
C PHE A 26 12.45 -2.68 -1.79
N SER A 27 11.62 -1.86 -2.44
CA SER A 27 12.09 -0.65 -3.11
C SER A 27 12.68 0.36 -2.13
N THR A 28 12.01 0.58 -1.00
CA THR A 28 12.40 1.61 -0.03
C THR A 28 13.66 1.22 0.76
N PHE A 29 13.81 -0.06 1.10
CA PHE A 29 14.88 -0.53 2.00
C PHE A 29 16.07 -1.17 1.28
N VAL A 30 15.88 -1.69 0.07
CA VAL A 30 16.94 -2.42 -0.65
C VAL A 30 17.32 -1.67 -1.92
N VAL A 31 16.36 -1.48 -2.83
CA VAL A 31 16.66 -0.95 -4.17
C VAL A 31 17.10 0.50 -4.11
N MET A 32 16.31 1.38 -3.49
CA MET A 32 16.57 2.82 -3.51
C MET A 32 17.91 3.17 -2.83
N PRO A 33 18.29 2.61 -1.66
CA PRO A 33 19.61 2.86 -1.07
C PRO A 33 20.78 2.43 -1.95
N ILE A 34 20.64 1.31 -2.69
CA ILE A 34 21.68 0.84 -3.62
C ILE A 34 21.75 1.78 -4.83
N LEU A 35 20.61 2.13 -5.43
CA LEU A 35 20.58 3.00 -6.60
C LEU A 35 21.11 4.40 -6.29
N GLN A 36 20.77 4.96 -5.13
CA GLN A 36 21.23 6.28 -4.68
C GLN A 36 22.76 6.43 -4.65
N ARG A 37 23.48 5.32 -4.39
CA ARG A 37 24.95 5.31 -4.35
C ARG A 37 25.60 5.21 -5.73
N ASN A 38 24.86 4.72 -6.72
CA ASN A 38 25.43 4.31 -8.02
C ASN A 38 24.89 5.12 -9.21
N LEU A 39 23.80 5.88 -9.02
CA LEU A 39 23.12 6.59 -10.11
C LEU A 39 22.96 8.08 -9.82
N PRO A 40 23.02 8.93 -10.87
CA PRO A 40 22.74 10.36 -10.72
C PRO A 40 21.24 10.61 -10.41
N PRO A 41 20.89 11.74 -9.78
CA PRO A 41 19.52 12.07 -9.35
C PRO A 41 18.47 11.97 -10.45
N GLN A 42 18.82 12.35 -11.69
CA GLN A 42 17.93 12.26 -12.86
C GLN A 42 17.48 10.82 -13.19
N ASN A 43 18.38 9.84 -13.06
CA ASN A 43 18.06 8.44 -13.30
C ASN A 43 17.24 7.87 -12.14
N LEU A 44 17.54 8.29 -10.90
CA LEU A 44 16.75 7.93 -9.71
C LEU A 44 15.31 8.43 -9.82
N LEU A 45 15.13 9.66 -10.30
CA LEU A 45 13.81 10.27 -10.50
C LEU A 45 12.98 9.49 -11.53
N ALA A 46 13.60 9.10 -12.65
CA ALA A 46 12.94 8.31 -13.69
C ALA A 46 12.50 6.93 -13.15
N ILE A 47 13.39 6.24 -12.42
CA ILE A 47 13.09 4.93 -11.80
C ILE A 47 11.97 5.07 -10.76
N HIS A 48 12.06 6.07 -9.87
CA HIS A 48 11.05 6.35 -8.86
C HIS A 48 9.68 6.63 -9.48
N ASN A 49 9.62 7.43 -10.54
CA ASN A 49 8.37 7.74 -11.22
C ASN A 49 7.72 6.50 -11.87
N ARG A 50 8.51 5.61 -12.47
CA ARG A 50 8.02 4.33 -13.00
C ARG A 50 7.47 3.44 -11.88
N PHE A 51 8.20 3.34 -10.77
CA PHE A 51 7.77 2.58 -9.60
C PHE A 51 6.45 3.13 -9.02
N ARG A 52 6.30 4.46 -8.92
CA ARG A 52 5.05 5.09 -8.47
C ARG A 52 3.85 4.75 -9.35
N VAL A 53 4.02 4.63 -10.66
CA VAL A 53 2.95 4.20 -11.57
C VAL A 53 2.52 2.78 -11.25
N LEU A 54 3.47 1.86 -11.09
CA LEU A 54 3.19 0.47 -10.75
C LEU A 54 2.50 0.34 -9.39
N ILE A 55 2.97 1.07 -8.37
CA ILE A 55 2.35 1.06 -7.05
C ILE A 55 0.91 1.61 -7.09
N ARG A 56 0.67 2.71 -7.82
CA ARG A 56 -0.69 3.23 -8.01
C ARG A 56 -1.58 2.21 -8.70
N LEU A 57 -1.08 1.52 -9.72
CA LEU A 57 -1.83 0.46 -10.38
C LEU A 57 -2.22 -0.66 -9.39
N MET A 58 -1.28 -1.12 -8.57
CA MET A 58 -1.57 -2.16 -7.56
C MET A 58 -2.59 -1.69 -6.51
N ILE A 59 -2.54 -0.42 -6.08
CA ILE A 59 -3.56 0.17 -5.20
C ILE A 59 -4.96 0.12 -5.86
N HIS A 60 -5.06 0.46 -7.15
CA HIS A 60 -6.33 0.38 -7.88
C HIS A 60 -6.84 -1.06 -7.97
N VAL A 61 -5.96 -2.02 -8.26
CA VAL A 61 -6.31 -3.45 -8.28
C VAL A 61 -6.81 -3.90 -6.90
N LEU A 62 -6.14 -3.50 -5.82
CA LEU A 62 -6.54 -3.84 -4.46
C LEU A 62 -7.90 -3.27 -4.08
N LEU A 63 -8.16 -2.00 -4.39
CA LEU A 63 -9.44 -1.35 -4.11
C LEU A 63 -10.58 -1.97 -4.91
N THR A 64 -10.37 -2.22 -6.20
CA THR A 64 -11.39 -2.82 -7.08
C THR A 64 -11.72 -4.25 -6.68
N THR A 65 -10.70 -5.11 -6.52
CA THR A 65 -10.91 -6.50 -6.10
C THR A 65 -11.42 -6.61 -4.66
N GLY A 66 -10.97 -5.74 -3.76
CA GLY A 66 -11.48 -5.66 -2.38
C GLY A 66 -12.96 -5.27 -2.33
N ALA A 67 -13.37 -4.29 -3.15
CA ALA A 67 -14.78 -3.92 -3.31
C ALA A 67 -15.61 -5.07 -3.90
N MET A 68 -15.11 -5.77 -4.92
CA MET A 68 -15.79 -6.94 -5.49
C MET A 68 -16.02 -8.04 -4.44
N VAL A 69 -14.99 -8.39 -3.65
CA VAL A 69 -15.13 -9.37 -2.56
C VAL A 69 -16.14 -8.90 -1.53
N PHE A 70 -16.12 -7.62 -1.14
CA PHE A 70 -17.11 -7.04 -0.24
C PHE A 70 -18.54 -7.19 -0.78
N PHE A 71 -18.78 -6.83 -2.04
CA PHE A 71 -20.10 -6.95 -2.66
C PHE A 71 -20.59 -8.40 -2.72
N ILE A 72 -19.70 -9.36 -3.05
CA ILE A 72 -20.04 -10.79 -3.07
C ILE A 72 -20.48 -11.24 -1.66
N VAL A 73 -19.72 -10.88 -0.62
CA VAL A 73 -20.04 -11.25 0.77
C VAL A 73 -21.32 -10.55 1.24
N ALA A 74 -21.51 -9.26 0.93
CA ALA A 74 -22.70 -8.51 1.30
C ALA A 74 -23.98 -9.09 0.66
N TRP A 75 -23.90 -9.45 -0.62
CA TRP A 75 -25.01 -10.11 -1.33
C TRP A 75 -25.35 -11.46 -0.71
N ASN A 76 -24.36 -12.30 -0.43
CA ASN A 76 -24.55 -13.63 0.15
C ASN A 76 -25.12 -13.62 1.57
N ASN A 77 -24.91 -12.54 2.32
CA ASN A 77 -25.40 -12.39 3.69
C ASN A 77 -26.69 -11.55 3.79
N GLY A 78 -27.40 -11.32 2.68
CA GLY A 78 -28.70 -10.65 2.70
C GLY A 78 -28.66 -9.19 3.16
N PHE A 79 -27.51 -8.51 3.00
CA PHE A 79 -27.35 -7.11 3.42
C PHE A 79 -28.36 -6.20 2.73
N PHE A 80 -28.54 -6.37 1.41
CA PHE A 80 -29.47 -5.56 0.62
C PHE A 80 -30.95 -5.91 0.84
N THR A 81 -31.24 -7.02 1.51
CA THR A 81 -32.60 -7.46 1.84
C THR A 81 -33.00 -7.10 3.28
N GLY A 82 -32.15 -6.38 4.02
CA GLY A 82 -32.43 -5.94 5.39
C GLY A 82 -32.35 -7.04 6.46
N ASN A 83 -31.85 -8.23 6.10
CA ASN A 83 -31.86 -9.42 6.95
C ASN A 83 -30.43 -9.84 7.38
N ALA A 84 -29.57 -8.84 7.60
CA ALA A 84 -28.16 -9.07 7.93
C ALA A 84 -28.01 -9.71 9.31
N ASN A 85 -27.27 -10.81 9.38
CA ASN A 85 -26.94 -11.50 10.62
C ASN A 85 -25.83 -10.77 11.42
N ASN A 86 -25.68 -11.15 12.70
CA ASN A 86 -24.63 -10.61 13.56
C ASN A 86 -23.21 -10.88 13.00
N ASP A 87 -23.03 -12.01 12.32
CA ASP A 87 -21.76 -12.38 11.69
C ASP A 87 -21.34 -11.40 10.59
N PHE A 88 -22.30 -10.94 9.77
CA PHE A 88 -22.04 -9.94 8.74
C PHE A 88 -21.67 -8.58 9.35
N ARG A 89 -22.23 -8.21 10.50
CA ARG A 89 -21.86 -6.98 11.22
C ARG A 89 -20.40 -7.03 11.70
N SER A 90 -19.97 -8.16 12.25
CA SER A 90 -18.57 -8.39 12.62
C SER A 90 -17.65 -8.32 11.39
N TYR A 91 -18.04 -8.94 10.29
CA TYR A 91 -17.32 -8.85 9.01
C TYR A 91 -17.21 -7.40 8.50
N MET A 92 -18.28 -6.61 8.59
CA MET A 92 -18.28 -5.19 8.18
C MET A 92 -17.30 -4.36 8.99
N ILE A 93 -17.26 -4.53 10.30
CA ILE A 93 -16.29 -3.84 11.18
C ILE A 93 -14.87 -4.22 10.78
N ALA A 94 -14.60 -5.51 10.61
CA ALA A 94 -13.31 -6.02 10.16
C ALA A 94 -12.89 -5.45 8.79
N PHE A 95 -13.83 -5.38 7.84
CA PHE A 95 -13.60 -4.84 6.52
C PHE A 95 -13.25 -3.34 6.58
N VAL A 96 -14.01 -2.54 7.33
CA VAL A 96 -13.76 -1.11 7.52
C VAL A 96 -12.41 -0.88 8.19
N ALA A 97 -12.07 -1.67 9.22
CA ALA A 97 -10.77 -1.58 9.89
C ALA A 97 -9.61 -1.87 8.91
N LYS A 98 -9.73 -2.92 8.08
CA LYS A 98 -8.73 -3.25 7.05
C LYS A 98 -8.61 -2.14 6.01
N LEU A 99 -9.73 -1.59 5.54
CA LEU A 99 -9.74 -0.50 4.56
C LEU A 99 -9.13 0.78 5.13
N ALA A 100 -9.43 1.12 6.38
CA ALA A 100 -8.84 2.27 7.06
C ALA A 100 -7.33 2.10 7.22
N ALA A 101 -6.87 0.93 7.68
CA ALA A 101 -5.45 0.63 7.80
C ALA A 101 -4.73 0.72 6.43
N PHE A 102 -5.32 0.13 5.38
CA PHE A 102 -4.83 0.24 4.01
C PHE A 102 -4.74 1.69 3.55
N GLY A 103 -5.78 2.49 3.79
CA GLY A 103 -5.83 3.91 3.43
C GLY A 103 -4.74 4.73 4.13
N VAL A 104 -4.54 4.52 5.44
CA VAL A 104 -3.47 5.18 6.21
C VAL A 104 -2.09 4.82 5.64
N MET A 105 -1.84 3.54 5.36
CA MET A 105 -0.57 3.09 4.79
C MET A 105 -0.35 3.70 3.39
N ALA A 106 -1.36 3.69 2.52
CA ALA A 106 -1.29 4.27 1.18
C ALA A 106 -1.05 5.78 1.23
N LEU A 107 -1.65 6.48 2.20
CA LEU A 107 -1.46 7.91 2.45
C LEU A 107 -0.02 8.20 2.87
N PHE A 108 0.52 7.48 3.85
CA PHE A 108 1.92 7.67 4.29
C PHE A 108 2.92 7.36 3.18
N TRP A 109 2.70 6.29 2.40
CA TRP A 109 3.52 6.02 1.24
C TRP A 109 3.42 7.14 0.19
N GLY A 110 2.22 7.65 -0.08
CA GLY A 110 1.99 8.75 -1.01
C GLY A 110 2.73 10.03 -0.60
N LEU A 111 2.66 10.39 0.67
CA LEU A 111 3.39 11.52 1.25
C LEU A 111 4.90 11.34 1.15
N TYR A 112 5.43 10.21 1.65
CA TYR A 112 6.84 9.85 1.53
C TYR A 112 7.32 9.95 0.08
N SER A 113 6.59 9.33 -0.84
CA SER A 113 6.92 9.27 -2.26
C SER A 113 6.89 10.65 -2.92
N SER A 114 6.01 11.55 -2.49
CA SER A 114 5.92 12.91 -3.00
C SER A 114 7.07 13.78 -2.51
N LEU A 115 7.39 13.70 -1.21
CA LEU A 115 8.52 14.41 -0.60
C LEU A 115 9.84 13.94 -1.20
N TYR A 116 10.02 12.62 -1.36
CA TYR A 116 11.22 12.05 -1.96
C TYR A 116 11.41 12.47 -3.43
N ARG A 117 10.32 12.50 -4.21
CA ARG A 117 10.35 13.01 -5.59
C ARG A 117 10.80 14.48 -5.63
N ARG A 118 10.22 15.31 -4.77
CA ARG A 118 10.56 16.75 -4.68
C ARG A 118 12.02 16.96 -4.31
N HIS A 119 12.59 16.12 -3.45
CA HIS A 119 14.02 16.14 -3.12
C HIS A 119 14.90 15.87 -4.35
N LEU A 120 14.55 14.87 -5.17
CA LEU A 120 15.28 14.55 -6.40
C LEU A 120 15.17 15.63 -7.48
N GLU A 121 14.08 16.42 -7.49
CA GLU A 121 13.88 17.52 -8.43
C GLU A 121 14.66 18.80 -8.04
N ILE A 122 14.90 19.01 -6.75
CA ILE A 122 15.51 20.25 -6.23
C ILE A 122 17.03 20.13 -6.07
N ALA A 123 17.58 18.93 -5.89
CA ALA A 123 18.98 18.71 -5.47
C ALA A 123 20.01 19.47 -6.33
N PRO A 124 20.65 20.55 -5.79
CA PRO A 124 21.87 21.14 -6.32
C PRO A 124 23.09 20.38 -5.77
N PRO A 125 24.28 20.52 -6.37
CA PRO A 125 25.48 19.72 -6.04
C PRO A 125 26.20 20.20 -4.76
N ASP A 126 25.49 20.55 -3.68
CA ASP A 126 26.12 21.01 -2.43
C ASP A 126 25.77 20.14 -1.22
N VAL A 127 26.83 19.72 -0.53
CA VAL A 127 26.90 18.59 0.41
C VAL A 127 26.26 18.92 1.79
N ASP A 128 26.09 20.20 2.13
CA ASP A 128 25.75 20.63 3.50
C ASP A 128 24.24 20.75 3.76
N ALA A 129 23.41 20.97 2.75
CA ALA A 129 21.94 20.97 2.88
C ALA A 129 21.36 19.54 3.02
N GLN A 130 22.20 18.52 2.82
CA GLN A 130 21.79 17.12 2.70
C GLN A 130 21.65 16.39 4.05
N SER A 131 22.28 16.88 5.13
CA SER A 131 22.27 16.19 6.44
C SER A 131 20.99 16.41 7.25
N ASN A 132 20.49 17.66 7.35
CA ASN A 132 19.27 17.99 8.10
C ASN A 132 17.98 17.51 7.41
N HIS A 133 17.97 17.41 6.08
CA HIS A 133 16.80 16.97 5.32
C HIS A 133 16.61 15.43 5.32
N ASN A 134 17.71 14.69 5.55
CA ASN A 134 17.72 13.23 5.65
C ASN A 134 16.87 12.72 6.84
N LEU A 135 16.76 13.53 7.89
CA LEU A 135 16.01 13.18 9.12
C LEU A 135 14.50 13.11 8.86
N TYR A 136 13.94 14.07 8.11
CA TYR A 136 12.52 14.07 7.72
C TYR A 136 12.15 12.88 6.83
N ILE A 137 12.99 12.55 5.85
CA ILE A 137 12.76 11.41 4.94
C ILE A 137 12.77 10.09 5.70
N ASN A 138 13.65 9.95 6.70
CA ASN A 138 13.75 8.74 7.52
C ASN A 138 12.53 8.57 8.46
N VAL A 139 11.97 9.66 8.99
CA VAL A 139 10.76 9.61 9.84
C VAL A 139 9.57 9.05 9.05
N TRP A 140 9.33 9.57 7.84
CA TRP A 140 8.23 9.09 6.99
C TRP A 140 8.42 7.64 6.55
N LYS A 141 9.66 7.22 6.32
CA LYS A 141 10.01 5.82 6.05
C LYS A 141 9.61 4.89 7.20
N ASN A 142 9.94 5.27 8.44
CA ASN A 142 9.62 4.48 9.63
C ASN A 142 8.12 4.47 9.92
N LEU A 143 7.42 5.59 9.75
CA LEU A 143 5.96 5.65 9.88
C LEU A 143 5.25 4.75 8.87
N MET A 144 5.74 4.71 7.62
CA MET A 144 5.22 3.81 6.59
C MET A 144 5.41 2.33 6.95
N LEU A 145 6.56 1.96 7.51
CA LEU A 145 6.79 0.60 8.02
C LEU A 145 5.85 0.23 9.17
N ILE A 146 5.72 1.11 10.16
CA ILE A 146 4.88 0.86 11.34
C ILE A 146 3.43 0.70 10.90
N ALA A 147 2.92 1.58 10.03
CA ALA A 147 1.59 1.46 9.45
C ALA A 147 1.43 0.13 8.70
N GLY A 148 2.44 -0.26 7.91
CA GLY A 148 2.46 -1.53 7.20
C GLY A 148 2.40 -2.76 8.12
N LEU A 149 3.18 -2.75 9.21
CA LEU A 149 3.16 -3.82 10.22
C LEU A 149 1.82 -3.90 10.95
N ILE A 150 1.20 -2.75 11.25
CA ILE A 150 -0.15 -2.70 11.83
C ILE A 150 -1.17 -3.32 10.89
N VAL A 151 -1.14 -2.98 9.59
CA VAL A 151 -2.02 -3.57 8.57
C VAL A 151 -1.84 -5.09 8.52
N PHE A 152 -0.60 -5.55 8.54
CA PHE A 152 -0.27 -6.97 8.52
C PHE A 152 -0.76 -7.70 9.78
N ALA A 153 -0.54 -7.13 10.96
CA ALA A 153 -1.01 -7.67 12.23
C ALA A 153 -2.54 -7.73 12.30
N LEU A 154 -3.24 -6.68 11.84
CA LEU A 154 -4.70 -6.67 11.73
C LEU A 154 -5.19 -7.73 10.74
N ALA A 155 -4.48 -7.94 9.63
CA ALA A 155 -4.82 -8.98 8.67
C ALA A 155 -4.70 -10.39 9.26
N LEU A 156 -3.73 -10.62 10.17
CA LEU A 156 -3.52 -11.90 10.85
C LEU A 156 -4.49 -12.13 12.02
N LEU A 157 -4.76 -11.10 12.83
CA LEU A 157 -5.62 -11.21 14.02
C LEU A 157 -7.08 -11.52 13.67
N LEU A 158 -7.55 -11.11 12.49
CA LEU A 158 -8.93 -11.32 12.03
C LEU A 158 -9.20 -12.74 11.49
N LYS A 159 -8.25 -13.67 11.60
CA LYS A 159 -8.43 -15.08 11.19
C LYS A 159 -8.87 -15.99 12.35
N ASN A 160 -8.95 -15.47 13.58
CA ASN A 160 -9.40 -16.21 14.77
C ASN A 160 -10.74 -15.69 15.25
#